data_AF-A0A2E8KI25-F1
#
_entry.id   AF-A0A2E8KI25-F1
#
_cell.length_a   1.000
_cell.length_b   1.000
_cell.length_c   1.000
_cell.angle_alpha   90.00
_cell.angle_beta   90.00
_cell.angle_gamma   90.00
#
_symmetry.space_group_name_H-M   'P 1'
#
loop_
_entity.id
_entity.type
_entity.pdbx_description
1 polymer ?
#
loop_
_entity_poly.entity_id
_entity_poly.type
_entity_poly.pdbx_seq_one_letter_code
_entity_poly.pdbx_strand_id
1 'polypeptide(L)'
;MRQKTLTFTIITFASLMWTFFYSASLNADTTGAKIWRVIDFSESDHKYLTLSRQRLTQKTQTIFGTQFHGTRRHDIALLQRLLDEKKIAADQRQLLQDMGVILGDIMLREFNVKWVIYHDQYGRSRALQLKHSDYFFFPITMISRRAETGLAVDIEALYQQAAQKIAGHYQSQRYD
;
A
#
# COMPACT_ATOMS: atom_id res chain seq x y z
N MET A 1 16.72 25.26 90.80
CA MET A 1 15.80 24.42 91.59
C MET A 1 14.76 23.84 90.63
N ARG A 2 14.88 22.57 90.24
CA ARG A 2 14.04 21.44 90.73
C ARG A 2 12.55 21.64 90.44
N GLN A 3 12.08 21.18 89.27
CA GLN A 3 11.31 19.93 89.04
C GLN A 3 9.94 19.89 89.71
N LYS A 4 8.89 19.62 88.91
CA LYS A 4 7.88 18.54 89.08
C LYS A 4 6.79 18.67 87.99
N THR A 5 6.68 17.70 87.04
CA THR A 5 5.67 16.61 86.95
C THR A 5 4.24 17.12 86.61
N LEU A 6 3.37 16.54 85.78
CA LEU A 6 3.27 15.26 85.06
C LEU A 6 2.07 15.39 84.08
N THR A 7 2.15 14.73 82.91
CA THR A 7 1.07 14.07 82.13
C THR A 7 -0.33 14.68 81.97
N PHE A 8 -0.79 14.80 80.72
CA PHE A 8 -2.07 14.19 80.28
C PHE A 8 -2.02 13.78 78.79
N THR A 9 -2.59 12.62 78.53
CA THR A 9 -2.62 11.83 77.29
C THR A 9 -3.81 12.25 76.40
N ILE A 10 -3.91 11.64 75.20
CA ILE A 10 -5.09 11.51 74.29
C ILE A 10 -5.20 12.71 73.31
N ILE A 11 -5.17 12.59 71.97
CA ILE A 11 -6.00 11.78 71.06
C ILE A 11 -5.23 11.46 69.77
N THR A 12 -5.15 10.18 69.43
CA THR A 12 -4.96 9.65 68.07
C THR A 12 -6.17 9.97 67.20
N PHE A 13 -6.02 10.64 66.06
CA PHE A 13 -7.05 10.59 65.02
C PHE A 13 -6.49 10.78 63.60
N ALA A 14 -6.77 9.75 62.78
CA ALA A 14 -6.93 9.74 61.33
C ALA A 14 -5.83 10.38 60.47
N SER A 15 -4.96 9.57 59.86
CA SER A 15 -5.25 8.92 58.56
C SER A 15 -5.22 9.91 57.39
N LEU A 16 -4.11 9.79 56.64
CA LEU A 16 -4.16 9.63 55.19
C LEU A 16 -4.61 10.86 54.39
N MET A 17 -3.67 11.72 54.01
CA MET A 17 -3.71 12.42 52.73
C MET A 17 -2.29 12.47 52.18
N TRP A 18 -1.76 11.27 51.93
CA TRP A 18 -0.70 11.10 50.94
C TRP A 18 -1.39 11.40 49.60
N THR A 19 -1.52 12.68 49.25
CA THR A 19 -1.90 13.08 47.91
C THR A 19 -0.68 12.80 47.03
N PHE A 20 -0.56 11.51 46.72
CA PHE A 20 -0.14 11.04 45.41
C PHE A 20 -0.65 12.07 44.40
N PHE A 21 0.25 12.91 43.91
CA PHE A 21 0.11 13.43 42.57
C PHE A 21 0.03 12.19 41.69
N TYR A 22 -1.20 11.73 41.48
CA TYR A 22 -1.56 10.84 40.39
C TYR A 22 -1.35 11.68 39.14
N SER A 23 -0.09 11.85 38.75
CA SER A 23 0.25 12.16 37.37
C SER A 23 -0.31 10.97 36.60
N ALA A 24 -1.54 11.11 36.13
CA ALA A 24 -2.03 10.31 35.04
C ALA A 24 -1.04 10.58 33.91
N SER A 25 -0.06 9.70 33.78
CA SER A 25 0.70 9.57 32.56
C SER A 25 -0.35 9.36 31.49
N LEU A 26 -0.69 10.43 30.76
CA LEU A 26 -1.22 10.29 29.43
C LEU A 26 -0.16 9.48 28.71
N ASN A 27 -0.36 8.17 28.65
CA ASN A 27 0.17 7.36 27.58
C ASN A 27 -0.47 7.95 26.33
N ALA A 28 0.10 9.06 25.85
CA ALA A 28 0.06 9.38 24.44
C ALA A 28 0.65 8.13 23.81
N ASP A 29 -0.24 7.28 23.31
CA ASP A 29 0.13 6.15 22.48
C ASP A 29 0.93 6.76 21.31
N THR A 30 2.25 6.75 21.43
CA THR A 30 3.19 7.18 20.41
C THR A 30 3.27 6.14 19.30
N THR A 31 2.12 5.57 18.91
CA THR A 31 1.95 5.08 17.55
C THR A 31 1.83 6.31 16.67
N GLY A 32 2.97 6.75 16.10
CA GLY A 32 3.02 7.88 15.17
C GLY A 32 1.87 7.79 14.17
N ALA A 33 1.01 8.83 14.14
CA ALA A 33 -0.20 8.83 13.34
C ALA A 33 0.13 8.40 11.90
N LYS A 34 -0.45 7.29 11.46
CA LYS A 34 -0.22 6.74 10.12
C LYS A 34 -0.58 7.83 9.09
N ILE A 35 0.44 8.33 8.38
CA ILE A 35 0.35 9.47 7.43
C ILE A 35 -0.39 9.13 6.13
N TRP A 36 -1.08 7.99 6.08
CA TRP A 36 -1.81 7.52 4.93
C TRP A 36 -3.06 6.75 5.36
N ARG A 37 -4.03 6.70 4.45
CA ARG A 37 -5.29 5.97 4.63
C ARG A 37 -5.58 5.08 3.44
N VAL A 38 -6.19 3.92 3.72
CA VAL A 38 -6.66 2.97 2.71
C VAL A 38 -8.17 3.07 2.61
N ILE A 39 -8.65 3.17 1.38
CA ILE A 39 -10.08 3.23 1.07
C ILE A 39 -10.37 2.09 0.11
N ASP A 40 -11.44 1.35 0.35
CA ASP A 40 -11.88 0.33 -0.60
C ASP A 40 -12.29 0.97 -1.93
N PHE A 41 -12.15 0.21 -3.00
CA PHE A 41 -12.47 0.66 -4.34
C PHE A 41 -13.97 1.00 -4.47
N SER A 42 -14.26 2.17 -4.99
CA SER A 42 -15.62 2.56 -5.35
C SER A 42 -16.04 1.94 -6.69
N GLU A 43 -17.31 2.08 -7.07
CA GLU A 43 -17.79 1.72 -8.41
C GLU A 43 -17.03 2.47 -9.53
N SER A 44 -16.66 3.73 -9.31
CA SER A 44 -15.91 4.51 -10.30
C SER A 44 -14.49 3.99 -10.49
N ASP A 45 -13.87 3.45 -9.44
CA ASP A 45 -12.56 2.81 -9.52
C ASP A 45 -12.63 1.48 -10.28
N HIS A 46 -13.68 0.68 -10.04
CA HIS A 46 -13.94 -0.53 -10.83
C HIS A 46 -14.16 -0.20 -12.30
N LYS A 47 -14.98 0.82 -12.59
CA LYS A 47 -15.22 1.31 -13.96
C LYS A 47 -13.93 1.77 -14.64
N TYR A 48 -13.06 2.48 -13.92
CA TYR A 48 -11.75 2.88 -14.44
C TYR A 48 -10.93 1.66 -14.89
N LEU A 49 -10.82 0.62 -14.04
CA LEU A 49 -10.08 -0.59 -14.41
C LEU A 49 -10.70 -1.30 -15.62
N THR A 50 -12.03 -1.43 -15.66
CA THR A 50 -12.74 -2.06 -16.80
C THR A 50 -12.46 -1.33 -18.11
N LEU A 51 -12.57 0.01 -18.12
CA LEU A 51 -12.30 0.80 -19.32
C LEU A 51 -10.83 0.70 -19.75
N SER A 52 -9.90 0.60 -18.79
CA SER A 52 -8.47 0.42 -19.05
C SER A 52 -8.20 -0.90 -19.78
N ARG A 53 -8.80 -2.00 -19.30
CA ARG A 53 -8.71 -3.33 -19.94
C ARG A 53 -9.28 -3.29 -21.35
N GLN A 54 -10.46 -2.71 -21.54
CA GLN A 54 -11.11 -2.63 -22.84
C GLN A 54 -10.26 -1.86 -23.86
N ARG A 55 -9.70 -0.70 -23.48
CA ARG A 55 -8.84 0.09 -24.37
C ARG A 55 -7.61 -0.70 -24.81
N LEU A 56 -6.91 -1.36 -23.89
CA LEU A 56 -5.72 -2.12 -24.25
C LEU A 56 -6.04 -3.38 -25.06
N THR A 57 -7.07 -4.14 -24.70
CA THR A 57 -7.50 -5.29 -25.49
C THR A 57 -7.87 -4.89 -26.91
N GLN A 58 -8.63 -3.81 -27.09
CA GLN A 58 -8.96 -3.30 -28.42
C GLN A 58 -7.68 -2.94 -29.18
N LYS A 59 -6.75 -2.22 -28.54
CA LYS A 59 -5.49 -1.81 -29.16
C LYS A 59 -4.62 -2.97 -29.60
N THR A 60 -4.43 -3.99 -28.75
CA THR A 60 -3.64 -5.18 -29.11
C THR A 60 -4.32 -6.01 -30.18
N GLN A 61 -5.65 -6.12 -30.14
CA GLN A 61 -6.40 -6.85 -31.16
C GLN A 61 -6.24 -6.18 -32.53
N THR A 62 -6.32 -4.85 -32.59
CA THR A 62 -6.15 -4.09 -33.84
C THR A 62 -4.72 -4.18 -34.39
N ILE A 63 -3.70 -4.09 -33.54
CA ILE A 63 -2.30 -3.97 -34.00
C ILE A 63 -1.64 -5.33 -34.19
N PHE A 64 -1.97 -6.30 -33.35
CA PHE A 64 -1.29 -7.60 -33.30
C PHE A 64 -2.20 -8.80 -33.56
N GLY A 65 -3.52 -8.60 -33.70
CA GLY A 65 -4.47 -9.71 -33.85
C GLY A 65 -4.58 -10.61 -32.62
N THR A 66 -4.13 -10.14 -31.46
CA THR A 66 -4.15 -10.90 -30.20
C THR A 66 -4.61 -10.03 -29.04
N GLN A 67 -5.01 -10.67 -27.95
CA GLN A 67 -5.53 -10.03 -26.75
C GLN A 67 -4.91 -10.62 -25.48
N PHE A 68 -5.07 -9.89 -24.38
CA PHE A 68 -4.77 -10.40 -23.05
C PHE A 68 -5.77 -11.49 -22.69
N HIS A 69 -5.27 -12.61 -22.16
CA HIS A 69 -6.10 -13.75 -21.78
C HIS A 69 -5.75 -14.30 -20.39
N GLY A 70 -4.93 -13.57 -19.64
CA GLY A 70 -4.72 -13.80 -18.22
C GLY A 70 -3.50 -14.67 -17.89
N THR A 71 -2.84 -15.23 -18.90
CA THR A 71 -1.62 -16.02 -18.70
C THR A 71 -0.44 -15.09 -18.54
N ARG A 72 0.22 -15.12 -17.37
CA ARG A 72 1.38 -14.27 -17.04
C ARG A 72 2.39 -14.14 -18.18
N ARG A 73 2.90 -15.26 -18.68
CA ARG A 73 3.94 -15.29 -19.73
C ARG A 73 3.50 -14.56 -21.00
N HIS A 74 2.26 -14.77 -21.44
CA HIS A 74 1.72 -14.14 -22.64
C HIS A 74 1.44 -12.66 -22.40
N ASP A 75 0.73 -12.34 -21.32
CA ASP A 75 0.31 -10.96 -21.04
C ASP A 75 1.53 -10.06 -20.78
N ILE A 76 2.56 -10.52 -20.08
CA ILE A 76 3.83 -9.77 -19.90
C ILE A 76 4.52 -9.57 -21.25
N ALA A 77 4.66 -10.61 -22.07
CA ALA A 77 5.28 -10.49 -23.39
C ALA A 77 4.52 -9.50 -24.29
N LEU A 78 3.19 -9.51 -24.23
CA LEU A 78 2.34 -8.60 -25.00
C LEU A 78 2.46 -7.15 -24.51
N LEU A 79 2.54 -6.94 -23.19
CA LEU A 79 2.83 -5.63 -22.61
C LEU A 79 4.22 -5.12 -23.02
N GLN A 80 5.25 -5.96 -22.96
CA GLN A 80 6.60 -5.59 -23.36
C GLN A 80 6.66 -5.22 -24.85
N ARG A 81 6.01 -6.03 -25.70
CA ARG A 81 5.92 -5.79 -27.15
C ARG A 81 5.29 -4.44 -27.51
N LEU A 82 4.29 -3.99 -26.75
CA LEU A 82 3.69 -2.66 -26.96
C LEU A 82 4.73 -1.52 -26.82
N LEU A 83 5.71 -1.69 -25.92
CA LEU A 83 6.78 -0.72 -25.69
C LEU A 83 7.93 -0.88 -26.70
N ASP A 84 8.39 -2.11 -26.90
CA ASP A 84 9.53 -2.41 -27.78
C ASP A 84 9.25 -1.99 -29.22
N GLU A 85 8.03 -2.26 -29.71
CA GLU A 85 7.60 -1.84 -31.04
C GLU A 85 7.06 -0.40 -31.09
N LYS A 86 7.21 0.37 -30.00
CA LYS A 86 6.77 1.77 -29.87
C LYS A 86 5.29 1.98 -30.24
N LYS A 87 4.44 0.97 -29.98
CA LYS A 87 2.98 1.07 -30.18
C LYS A 87 2.30 1.88 -29.07
N ILE A 88 2.99 2.04 -27.94
CA ILE A 88 2.64 2.98 -26.88
C ILE A 88 3.88 3.85 -26.62
N ALA A 89 3.73 5.16 -26.81
CA ALA A 89 4.80 6.14 -26.61
C ALA A 89 4.86 6.64 -25.16
N ALA A 90 6.00 7.20 -24.77
CA ALA A 90 6.26 7.67 -23.40
C ALA A 90 5.32 8.81 -22.95
N ASP A 91 4.81 9.61 -23.89
CA ASP A 91 3.86 10.69 -23.65
C ASP A 91 2.40 10.21 -23.55
N GLN A 92 2.11 8.96 -23.93
CA GLN A 92 0.78 8.35 -23.86
C GLN A 92 0.46 7.82 -22.47
N ARG A 93 0.50 8.71 -21.48
CA ARG A 93 0.33 8.40 -20.04
C ARG A 93 -0.87 7.52 -19.74
N GLN A 94 -2.03 7.77 -20.34
CA GLN A 94 -3.23 6.95 -20.09
C GLN A 94 -3.02 5.49 -20.51
N LEU A 95 -2.40 5.24 -21.67
CA LEU A 95 -2.15 3.88 -22.15
C LEU A 95 -1.07 3.19 -21.30
N LEU A 96 -0.04 3.90 -20.88
CA LEU A 96 0.97 3.40 -19.94
C LEU A 96 0.35 3.04 -18.58
N GLN A 97 -0.64 3.81 -18.12
CA GLN A 97 -1.40 3.48 -16.91
C GLN A 97 -2.34 2.30 -17.12
N ASP A 98 -2.97 2.18 -18.30
CA ASP A 98 -3.80 1.03 -18.66
C ASP A 98 -2.95 -0.26 -18.71
N MET A 99 -1.69 -0.19 -19.17
CA MET A 99 -0.73 -1.30 -19.08
C MET A 99 -0.50 -1.73 -17.63
N GLY A 100 -0.41 -0.76 -16.72
CA GLY A 100 -0.27 -1.03 -15.30
C GLY A 100 -1.51 -1.67 -14.68
N VAL A 101 -2.70 -1.46 -15.25
CA VAL A 101 -3.91 -2.21 -14.86
C VAL A 101 -3.76 -3.68 -15.22
N ILE A 102 -3.33 -4.00 -16.44
CA ILE A 102 -3.10 -5.40 -16.88
C ILE A 102 -2.02 -6.06 -16.03
N LEU A 103 -0.91 -5.38 -15.74
CA LEU A 103 0.12 -5.89 -14.83
C LEU A 103 -0.45 -6.16 -13.43
N GLY A 104 -1.32 -5.28 -12.93
CA GLY A 104 -2.03 -5.49 -11.67
C GLY A 104 -2.96 -6.72 -11.70
N ASP A 105 -3.63 -6.97 -12.82
CA ASP A 105 -4.46 -8.17 -12.99
C ASP A 105 -3.65 -9.46 -12.97
N ILE A 106 -2.44 -9.44 -13.56
CA ILE A 106 -1.50 -10.56 -13.47
C ILE A 106 -1.15 -10.80 -11.99
N MET A 107 -0.82 -9.75 -11.24
CA MET A 107 -0.48 -9.87 -9.82
C MET A 107 -1.62 -10.38 -8.96
N LEU A 108 -2.87 -9.98 -9.24
CA LEU A 108 -4.06 -10.49 -8.56
C LEU A 108 -4.27 -12.00 -8.71
N ARG A 109 -3.86 -12.57 -9.85
CA ARG A 109 -3.98 -14.02 -10.10
C ARG A 109 -2.89 -14.81 -9.40
N GLU A 110 -1.71 -14.22 -9.27
CA GLU A 110 -0.52 -14.88 -8.72
C GLU A 110 -0.39 -14.72 -7.20
N PHE A 111 -0.97 -13.66 -6.62
CA PHE A 111 -0.80 -13.30 -5.21
C PHE A 111 -2.12 -12.94 -4.54
N ASN A 112 -2.21 -13.16 -3.23
CA ASN A 112 -3.37 -12.79 -2.42
C ASN A 112 -3.40 -11.28 -2.10
N VAL A 113 -3.63 -10.48 -3.13
CA VAL A 113 -3.65 -9.01 -3.06
C VAL A 113 -5.05 -8.48 -3.37
N LYS A 114 -5.33 -7.21 -3.06
CA LYS A 114 -6.60 -6.55 -3.38
C LYS A 114 -6.37 -5.12 -3.88
N TRP A 115 -7.22 -4.65 -4.79
CA TRP A 115 -7.21 -3.26 -5.22
C TRP A 115 -7.73 -2.35 -4.11
N VAL A 116 -7.02 -1.26 -3.86
CA VAL A 116 -7.38 -0.23 -2.87
C VAL A 116 -6.96 1.17 -3.35
N ILE A 117 -7.65 2.20 -2.87
CA ILE A 117 -7.14 3.56 -2.95
C ILE A 117 -6.20 3.77 -1.76
N TYR A 118 -4.94 4.01 -2.08
CA TYR A 118 -3.95 4.54 -1.15
C TYR A 118 -3.99 6.08 -1.20
N HIS A 119 -4.15 6.73 -0.05
CA HIS A 119 -4.18 8.18 0.04
C HIS A 119 -3.18 8.67 1.08
N ASP A 120 -2.18 9.41 0.63
CA ASP A 120 -1.14 10.03 1.45
C ASP A 120 -1.11 11.55 1.22
N GLN A 121 -0.07 12.21 1.74
CA GLN A 121 0.17 13.65 1.56
C GLN A 121 0.35 14.09 0.10
N TYR A 122 0.73 13.18 -0.81
CA TYR A 122 0.90 13.46 -2.23
C TYR A 122 -0.38 13.22 -3.04
N GLY A 123 -1.41 12.64 -2.41
CA GLY A 123 -2.73 12.48 -2.97
C GLY A 123 -3.15 11.02 -3.11
N ARG A 124 -4.14 10.80 -3.97
CA ARG A 124 -4.81 9.50 -4.11
C ARG A 124 -4.20 8.70 -5.24
N SER A 125 -3.89 7.44 -4.96
CA SER A 125 -3.35 6.48 -5.94
C SER A 125 -4.07 5.14 -5.84
N ARG A 126 -4.35 4.52 -6.99
CA ARG A 126 -4.81 3.14 -7.06
C ARG A 126 -3.62 2.21 -6.86
N ALA A 127 -3.72 1.32 -5.89
CA ALA A 127 -2.68 0.40 -5.50
C ALA A 127 -3.23 -1.01 -5.31
N LEU A 128 -2.34 -1.99 -5.32
CA LEU A 128 -2.63 -3.32 -4.84
C LEU A 128 -2.01 -3.47 -3.44
N GLN A 129 -2.85 -3.88 -2.50
CA GLN A 129 -2.47 -4.17 -1.12
C GLN A 129 -2.37 -5.68 -0.93
N LEU A 130 -1.28 -6.14 -0.32
CA LEU A 130 -1.16 -7.51 0.14
C LEU A 130 -2.08 -7.72 1.35
N LYS A 131 -2.97 -8.71 1.30
CA LYS A 131 -3.99 -8.90 2.35
C LYS A 131 -3.33 -9.06 3.73
N HIS A 132 -3.95 -8.46 4.74
CA HIS A 132 -3.49 -8.46 6.13
C HIS A 132 -2.12 -7.82 6.35
N SER A 133 -1.69 -6.92 5.45
CA SER A 133 -0.42 -6.20 5.58
C SER A 133 -0.55 -4.73 5.21
N ASP A 134 0.42 -3.93 5.66
CA ASP A 134 0.64 -2.55 5.23
C ASP A 134 1.56 -2.48 3.98
N TYR A 135 1.61 -3.55 3.18
CA TYR A 135 2.42 -3.62 1.98
C TYR A 135 1.61 -3.27 0.73
N PHE A 136 2.09 -2.28 -0.03
CA PHE A 136 1.43 -1.76 -1.22
C PHE A 136 2.35 -1.76 -2.43
N PHE A 137 1.80 -1.97 -3.61
CA PHE A 137 2.47 -1.76 -4.88
C PHE A 137 1.57 -1.03 -5.87
N PHE A 138 2.18 -0.27 -6.78
CA PHE A 138 1.51 0.75 -7.59
C PHE A 138 1.65 0.47 -9.09
N PRO A 139 1.09 -0.64 -9.59
CA PRO A 139 1.38 -1.10 -10.95
C PRO A 139 0.94 -0.09 -12.02
N ILE A 140 -0.14 0.66 -11.77
CA ILE A 140 -0.66 1.71 -12.65
C ILE A 140 0.37 2.83 -12.88
N THR A 141 1.09 3.25 -11.83
CA THR A 141 2.04 4.38 -11.94
C THR A 141 3.48 3.94 -12.17
N MET A 142 3.86 2.71 -11.81
CA MET A 142 5.24 2.23 -11.98
C MET A 142 5.71 2.22 -13.44
N ILE A 143 4.83 1.89 -14.39
CA ILE A 143 5.15 1.90 -15.83
C ILE A 143 5.24 3.34 -16.34
N SER A 144 4.18 4.14 -16.11
CA SER A 144 4.12 5.52 -16.60
C SER A 144 5.25 6.39 -16.06
N ARG A 145 5.57 6.33 -14.76
CA ARG A 145 6.68 7.11 -14.16
C ARG A 145 8.05 6.79 -14.78
N ARG A 146 8.31 5.54 -15.13
CA ARG A 146 9.57 5.13 -15.76
C ARG A 146 9.64 5.59 -17.22
N ALA A 147 8.57 5.39 -17.98
CA ALA A 147 8.49 5.86 -19.35
C ALA A 147 8.63 7.39 -19.45
N GLU A 148 7.98 8.14 -18.56
CA GLU A 148 8.05 9.61 -18.49
C GLU A 148 9.44 10.16 -18.17
N THR A 149 10.27 9.37 -17.48
CA THR A 149 11.68 9.73 -17.19
C THR A 149 12.64 9.28 -18.29
N GLY A 150 12.13 8.76 -19.41
CA GLY A 150 12.93 8.26 -20.53
C GLY A 150 13.65 6.95 -20.24
N LEU A 151 13.35 6.30 -19.12
CA LEU A 151 13.94 5.02 -18.77
C LEU A 151 13.28 3.89 -19.57
N ALA A 152 14.10 2.96 -20.05
CA ALA A 152 13.60 1.70 -20.60
C ALA A 152 12.77 0.97 -19.53
N VAL A 153 11.59 0.50 -19.92
CA VAL A 153 10.68 -0.21 -19.05
C VAL A 153 10.74 -1.69 -19.39
N ASP A 154 11.27 -2.47 -18.46
CA ASP A 154 11.23 -3.93 -18.48
C ASP A 154 10.05 -4.41 -17.62
N ILE A 155 9.01 -4.92 -18.28
CA ILE A 155 7.78 -5.36 -17.64
C ILE A 155 8.00 -6.62 -16.80
N GLU A 156 8.86 -7.54 -17.26
CA GLU A 156 9.20 -8.75 -16.52
C GLU A 156 9.96 -8.38 -15.24
N ALA A 157 10.96 -7.50 -15.33
CA ALA A 157 11.69 -7.03 -14.17
C ALA A 157 10.78 -6.31 -13.15
N LEU A 158 9.81 -5.51 -13.61
CA LEU A 158 8.83 -4.88 -12.71
C LEU A 158 7.95 -5.91 -12.01
N TYR A 159 7.51 -6.95 -12.73
CA TYR A 159 6.79 -8.06 -12.14
C TYR A 159 7.64 -8.79 -11.10
N GLN A 160 8.87 -9.19 -11.45
CA GLN A 160 9.78 -9.91 -10.56
C GLN A 160 10.12 -9.10 -9.31
N GLN A 161 10.37 -7.80 -9.44
CA GLN A 161 10.65 -6.94 -8.29
C GLN A 161 9.49 -6.93 -7.28
N ALA A 162 8.25 -6.83 -7.76
CA ALA A 162 7.08 -6.85 -6.90
C ALA A 162 6.79 -8.25 -6.35
N ALA A 163 6.99 -9.31 -7.14
CA ALA A 163 6.86 -10.70 -6.70
C ALA A 163 7.85 -11.03 -5.57
N GLN A 164 9.13 -10.65 -5.71
CA GLN A 164 10.16 -10.86 -4.69
C GLN A 164 9.82 -10.15 -3.38
N LYS A 165 9.33 -8.91 -3.48
CA LYS A 165 8.88 -8.12 -2.32
C LYS A 165 7.71 -8.79 -1.58
N ILE A 166 6.73 -9.30 -2.33
CA ILE A 166 5.60 -10.03 -1.76
C ILE A 166 6.07 -11.34 -1.11
N ALA A 167 6.93 -12.10 -1.79
CA ALA A 167 7.48 -13.36 -1.28
C ALA A 167 8.29 -13.16 0.01
N GLY A 168 9.12 -12.11 0.07
CA GLY A 168 9.87 -11.75 1.28
C GLY A 168 8.96 -11.44 2.47
N HIS A 169 7.82 -10.77 2.23
CA HIS A 169 6.83 -10.53 3.28
C HIS A 169 6.17 -11.82 3.80
N TYR A 170 5.84 -12.76 2.92
CA TYR A 170 5.31 -14.06 3.36
C TYR A 170 6.33 -14.86 4.16
N GLN A 171 7.62 -14.72 3.87
CA GLN A 171 8.67 -15.40 4.64
C GLN A 171 8.78 -14.82 6.05
N SER A 172 8.78 -13.49 6.23
CA SER A 172 8.87 -12.89 7.56
C SER A 172 7.69 -13.29 8.46
N GLN A 173 6.47 -13.32 7.91
CA GLN A 173 5.25 -13.71 8.64
C GLN A 173 5.22 -15.19 9.07
N ARG A 174 6.09 -16.06 8.54
CA ARG A 174 6.16 -17.48 8.94
C ARG A 174 7.13 -17.75 10.07
N TYR A 175 7.98 -16.79 10.41
CA TYR A 175 8.98 -16.90 11.47
C TYR A 175 8.61 -16.11 12.74
N ASP A 176 7.49 -15.40 12.71
CA ASP A 176 6.83 -14.75 13.86
C ASP A 176 5.70 -15.65 14.40
#